data_AF-A0AAV6HDX5-F1
#
_entry.id   AF-A0AAV6HDX5-F1
#
_cell.length_a   1.000
_cell.length_b   1.000
_cell.length_c   1.000
_cell.angle_alpha   90.00
_cell.angle_beta   90.00
_cell.angle_gamma   90.00
#
_symmetry.space_group_name_H-M   'P 1'
#
loop_
_entity.id
_entity.type
_entity.pdbx_description
1 polymer ?
#
loop_
_entity_poly.entity_id
_entity_poly.type
_entity_poly.pdbx_seq_one_letter_code
_entity_poly.pdbx_strand_id
1 'polypeptide(L)'
;MEQYQTQILTRIEYDYVRLQNVAVAQKEKDDLRRIKEENKHGPVQIHPERLGGCTTVADVRRKQQMELRQAGPQKKLRREELEKKKRQAEEEEILIKKAIQREKADKLEKKRQQEDQKRAEMYRHDHLMKQEQFLQRVEQTRLPSVEAGRSVPASSGNVMSVGTVKGDEEREQELRMKHRRANLAFLDRLQAGTTNTEQAFGTQYGGCQLKQEPQEDAVLSLEHIRTNTKEEFDADLDWVVMRLLSHFPHYEKAFVEDIVSQCNGDFQQAYNLLS
;
A
#
# COMPACT_ATOMS: atom_id res chain seq x y z
N MET A 1 -102.53 4.21 -54.80
CA MET A 1 -102.92 3.67 -53.46
C MET A 1 -101.93 2.65 -52.96
N GLU A 2 -101.50 1.68 -53.77
CA GLU A 2 -100.55 0.63 -53.36
C GLU A 2 -99.17 1.14 -52.94
N GLN A 3 -98.58 2.09 -53.66
CA GLN A 3 -97.27 2.67 -53.29
C GLN A 3 -97.25 3.31 -51.90
N TYR A 4 -98.36 3.92 -51.49
CA TYR A 4 -98.50 4.55 -50.18
C TYR A 4 -98.63 3.50 -49.07
N GLN A 5 -99.34 2.39 -49.34
CA GLN A 5 -99.43 1.25 -48.42
C GLN A 5 -98.07 0.56 -48.23
N THR A 6 -97.31 0.34 -49.31
CA THR A 6 -95.96 -0.23 -49.23
C THR A 6 -94.99 0.68 -48.46
N GLN A 7 -95.10 2.00 -48.63
CA GLN A 7 -94.26 2.96 -47.90
C GLN A 7 -94.59 3.01 -46.40
N ILE A 8 -95.86 2.82 -46.03
CA ILE A 8 -96.27 2.72 -44.62
C ILE A 8 -95.75 1.42 -44.00
N LEU A 9 -95.93 0.29 -44.68
CA LEU A 9 -95.52 -1.03 -44.16
C LEU A 9 -94.00 -1.11 -43.96
N THR A 10 -93.20 -0.61 -44.91
CA THR A 10 -91.73 -0.60 -44.77
C THR A 10 -91.25 0.29 -43.63
N ARG A 11 -91.94 1.39 -43.34
CA ARG A 11 -91.62 2.25 -42.19
C ARG A 11 -91.96 1.58 -40.86
N ILE A 12 -93.09 0.88 -40.79
CA ILE A 12 -93.48 0.10 -39.60
C ILE A 12 -92.47 -1.03 -39.34
N GLU A 13 -92.04 -1.75 -40.39
CA GLU A 13 -91.01 -2.79 -40.27
C GLU A 13 -89.66 -2.22 -39.81
N TYR A 14 -89.25 -1.08 -40.37
CA TYR A 14 -88.02 -0.40 -39.96
C TYR A 14 -88.06 0.01 -38.48
N ASP A 15 -89.17 0.62 -38.04
CA ASP A 15 -89.33 1.03 -36.65
C ASP A 15 -89.39 -0.16 -35.70
N TYR A 16 -89.96 -1.30 -36.12
CA TYR A 16 -89.96 -2.55 -35.35
C TYR A 16 -88.55 -3.11 -35.16
N VAL A 17 -87.77 -3.23 -36.24
CA VAL A 17 -86.38 -3.72 -36.17
C VAL A 17 -85.51 -2.77 -35.34
N ARG A 18 -85.70 -1.46 -35.49
CA ARG A 18 -85.00 -0.44 -34.70
C ARG A 18 -85.33 -0.57 -33.21
N LEU A 19 -86.61 -0.76 -32.85
CA LEU A 19 -87.04 -0.95 -31.47
C LEU A 19 -86.45 -2.23 -30.86
N GLN A 20 -86.43 -3.32 -31.63
CA GLN A 20 -85.83 -4.59 -31.21
C GLN A 20 -84.33 -4.46 -30.94
N ASN A 21 -83.59 -3.78 -31.83
CA ASN A 21 -82.15 -3.54 -31.64
C ASN A 21 -81.85 -2.69 -30.40
N VAL A 22 -82.67 -1.66 -30.14
CA VAL A 22 -82.52 -0.82 -28.93
C VAL A 22 -82.79 -1.65 -27.67
N ALA A 23 -83.81 -2.51 -27.67
CA ALA A 23 -84.13 -3.37 -26.54
C ALA A 23 -83.00 -4.39 -26.25
N VAL A 24 -82.44 -5.01 -27.30
CA VAL A 24 -81.32 -5.94 -27.17
C VAL A 24 -80.08 -5.23 -26.64
N ALA A 25 -79.71 -4.07 -27.20
CA ALA A 25 -78.55 -3.30 -26.74
C ALA A 25 -78.67 -2.86 -25.27
N GLN A 26 -79.88 -2.50 -24.83
CA GLN A 26 -80.12 -2.12 -23.45
C GLN A 26 -80.01 -3.34 -22.51
N LYS A 27 -80.53 -4.49 -22.92
CA LYS A 27 -80.41 -5.74 -22.16
C LYS A 27 -78.95 -6.18 -22.03
N GLU A 28 -78.18 -6.17 -23.11
CA GLU A 28 -76.76 -6.52 -23.10
C GLU A 28 -75.94 -5.59 -22.20
N LYS A 29 -76.25 -4.29 -22.24
CA LYS A 29 -75.62 -3.31 -21.34
C LYS A 29 -75.90 -3.62 -19.88
N ASP A 30 -77.10 -4.10 -19.56
CA ASP A 30 -77.50 -4.43 -18.18
C ASP A 30 -76.86 -5.74 -17.72
N ASP A 31 -76.78 -6.73 -18.60
CA ASP A 31 -76.09 -8.00 -18.34
C ASP A 31 -74.59 -7.78 -18.11
N LEU A 32 -73.93 -6.93 -18.90
CA LEU A 32 -72.54 -6.53 -18.68
C LEU A 32 -72.34 -5.81 -17.34
N ARG A 33 -73.29 -4.98 -16.92
CA ARG A 33 -73.24 -4.33 -15.60
C ARG A 33 -73.34 -5.35 -14.48
N ARG A 34 -74.23 -6.35 -14.59
CA ARG A 34 -74.37 -7.43 -13.61
C ARG A 34 -73.11 -8.28 -13.53
N ILE A 35 -72.57 -8.74 -14.66
CA ILE A 35 -71.34 -9.53 -14.70
C ILE A 35 -70.17 -8.74 -14.11
N LYS A 36 -70.08 -7.43 -14.37
CA LYS A 36 -69.05 -6.59 -13.74
C LYS A 36 -69.23 -6.52 -12.23
N GLU A 37 -70.46 -6.32 -11.75
CA GLU A 37 -70.77 -6.27 -10.31
C GLU A 37 -70.52 -7.60 -9.60
N GLU A 38 -70.93 -8.71 -10.21
CA GLU A 38 -70.70 -10.07 -9.71
C GLU A 38 -69.20 -10.41 -9.66
N ASN A 39 -68.42 -9.89 -10.62
CA ASN A 39 -66.97 -10.04 -10.66
C ASN A 39 -66.21 -8.91 -9.92
N LYS A 40 -66.90 -8.00 -9.22
CA LYS A 40 -66.21 -7.06 -8.33
C LYS A 40 -65.70 -7.83 -7.13
N HIS A 41 -64.41 -8.12 -7.15
CA HIS A 41 -63.72 -8.61 -5.98
C HIS A 41 -63.68 -7.46 -4.96
N GLY A 42 -64.10 -7.73 -3.73
CA GLY A 42 -64.08 -6.73 -2.65
C GLY A 42 -62.65 -6.25 -2.35
N PRO A 43 -62.48 -5.16 -1.58
CA PRO A 43 -61.16 -4.69 -1.15
C PRO A 43 -60.44 -5.81 -0.40
N VAL A 44 -59.41 -6.38 -1.02
CA VAL A 44 -58.63 -7.49 -0.44
C VAL A 44 -57.71 -6.92 0.64
N GLN A 45 -58.19 -6.85 1.88
CA GLN A 45 -57.35 -6.60 3.07
C GLN A 45 -56.71 -7.92 3.52
N ILE A 46 -55.77 -8.44 2.74
CA ILE A 46 -54.93 -9.56 3.17
C ILE A 46 -53.53 -9.00 3.40
N HIS A 47 -53.04 -9.07 4.64
CA HIS A 47 -51.63 -8.82 4.92
C HIS A 47 -50.81 -9.86 4.15
N PRO A 48 -49.92 -9.47 3.23
CA PRO A 48 -49.20 -10.44 2.43
C PRO A 48 -48.31 -11.29 3.34
N GLU A 49 -48.71 -12.54 3.56
CA GLU A 49 -47.97 -13.53 4.33
C GLU A 49 -46.74 -14.04 3.56
N ARG A 50 -46.74 -13.86 2.24
CA ARG A 50 -45.70 -14.27 1.30
C ARG A 50 -45.16 -13.07 0.54
N LEU A 51 -43.84 -12.95 0.50
CA LEU A 51 -43.13 -11.93 -0.26
C LEU A 51 -42.65 -12.55 -1.57
N GLY A 52 -43.54 -12.63 -2.56
CA GLY A 52 -43.26 -13.20 -3.88
C GLY A 52 -42.90 -14.71 -3.85
N GLY A 53 -43.46 -15.50 -4.77
CA GLY A 53 -43.17 -16.94 -4.82
C GLY A 53 -43.56 -17.71 -3.54
N CYS A 54 -42.79 -18.74 -3.18
CA CYS A 54 -43.06 -19.61 -2.04
C CYS A 54 -42.48 -19.14 -0.70
N THR A 55 -41.76 -18.01 -0.67
CA THR A 55 -41.11 -17.51 0.55
C THR A 55 -42.06 -16.70 1.41
N THR A 56 -42.13 -17.06 2.69
CA THR A 56 -42.94 -16.32 3.66
C THR A 56 -42.18 -15.08 4.16
N VAL A 57 -42.92 -14.07 4.61
CA VAL A 57 -42.31 -12.87 5.24
C VAL A 57 -41.50 -13.22 6.47
N ALA A 58 -41.94 -14.24 7.23
CA ALA A 58 -41.24 -14.73 8.39
C ALA A 58 -39.88 -15.34 8.03
N ASP A 59 -39.78 -16.08 6.93
CA ASP A 59 -38.52 -16.66 6.46
C ASP A 59 -37.54 -15.59 5.99
N VAL A 60 -38.02 -14.59 5.24
CA VAL A 60 -37.20 -13.45 4.81
C VAL A 60 -36.68 -12.67 6.02
N ARG A 61 -37.54 -12.39 7.01
CA ARG A 61 -37.14 -11.72 8.25
C ARG A 61 -36.13 -12.53 9.05
N ARG A 62 -36.33 -13.85 9.17
CA ARG A 62 -35.39 -14.75 9.84
C ARG A 62 -34.03 -14.72 9.13
N LYS A 63 -34.03 -14.80 7.79
CA LYS A 63 -32.82 -14.75 6.98
C LYS A 63 -32.08 -13.43 7.14
N GLN A 64 -32.79 -12.30 7.05
CA GLN A 64 -32.22 -10.98 7.28
C GLN A 64 -31.61 -10.87 8.68
N GLN A 65 -32.28 -11.38 9.71
CA GLN A 65 -31.76 -11.39 11.07
C GLN A 65 -30.50 -12.25 11.20
N MET A 66 -30.44 -13.39 10.52
CA MET A 66 -29.25 -14.26 10.48
C MET A 66 -28.09 -13.60 9.73
N GLU A 67 -28.35 -12.96 8.59
CA GLU A 67 -27.34 -12.21 7.83
C GLU A 67 -26.76 -11.07 8.65
N LEU A 68 -27.60 -10.30 9.36
CA LEU A 68 -27.14 -9.25 10.28
C LEU A 68 -26.25 -9.80 11.40
N ARG A 69 -26.58 -10.99 11.94
CA ARG A 69 -25.77 -11.67 12.97
C ARG A 69 -24.42 -12.16 12.42
N GLN A 70 -24.37 -12.60 11.17
CA GLN A 70 -23.18 -13.18 10.54
C GLN A 70 -22.27 -12.14 9.87
N ALA A 71 -22.81 -11.00 9.45
CA ALA A 71 -22.06 -9.96 8.73
C ALA A 71 -20.87 -9.40 9.53
N GLY A 72 -21.04 -9.20 10.84
CA GLY A 72 -19.96 -8.73 11.72
C GLY A 72 -18.78 -9.71 11.79
N PRO A 73 -19.00 -10.97 12.21
CA PRO A 73 -17.96 -12.01 12.21
C PRO A 73 -17.31 -12.22 10.84
N GLN A 74 -18.08 -12.25 9.77
CA GLN A 74 -17.57 -12.49 8.42
C GLN A 74 -16.70 -11.32 7.92
N LYS A 75 -17.08 -10.08 8.24
CA LYS A 75 -16.26 -8.90 7.96
C LYS A 75 -14.94 -8.93 8.73
N LYS A 76 -14.96 -9.38 9.99
CA LYS A 76 -13.74 -9.54 10.80
C LYS A 76 -12.78 -10.56 10.19
N LEU A 77 -13.29 -11.73 9.81
CA LEU A 77 -12.48 -12.78 9.13
C LEU A 77 -11.81 -12.26 7.86
N ARG A 78 -12.57 -11.58 6.98
CA ARG A 78 -12.00 -11.00 5.75
C ARG A 78 -10.93 -9.94 6.04
N ARG A 79 -11.11 -9.12 7.08
CA ARG A 79 -10.11 -8.13 7.48
C ARG A 79 -8.83 -8.78 8.00
N GLU A 80 -8.97 -9.79 8.85
CA GLU A 80 -7.83 -10.53 9.41
C GLU A 80 -7.06 -11.30 8.33
N GLU A 81 -7.75 -11.90 7.36
CA GLU A 81 -7.12 -12.57 6.21
C GLU A 81 -6.28 -11.60 5.37
N LEU A 82 -6.81 -10.41 5.08
CA LEU A 82 -6.07 -9.36 4.37
C LEU A 82 -4.87 -8.86 5.16
N GLU A 83 -5.03 -8.64 6.47
CA GLU A 83 -3.95 -8.19 7.33
C GLU A 83 -2.84 -9.24 7.45
N LYS A 84 -3.21 -10.52 7.61
CA LYS A 84 -2.25 -11.63 7.64
C LYS A 84 -1.49 -11.73 6.32
N LYS A 85 -2.16 -11.59 5.19
CA LYS A 85 -1.51 -11.59 3.87
C LYS A 85 -0.56 -10.40 3.71
N LYS A 86 -0.94 -9.21 4.19
CA LYS A 86 -0.09 -8.02 4.18
C LYS A 86 1.17 -8.22 5.02
N ARG A 87 1.03 -8.76 6.23
CA ARG A 87 2.17 -9.09 7.11
C ARG A 87 3.12 -10.10 6.48
N GLN A 88 2.59 -11.15 5.85
CA GLN A 88 3.39 -12.14 5.14
C GLN A 88 4.20 -11.53 3.99
N ALA A 89 3.59 -10.67 3.19
CA ALA A 89 4.29 -9.98 2.10
C ALA A 89 5.42 -9.06 2.62
N GLU A 90 5.18 -8.36 3.74
CA GLU A 90 6.20 -7.52 4.39
C GLU A 90 7.38 -8.37 4.94
N GLU A 91 7.08 -9.50 5.59
CA GLU A 91 8.11 -10.42 6.08
C GLU A 91 8.97 -10.99 4.93
N GLU A 92 8.36 -11.37 3.81
CA GLU A 92 9.07 -11.82 2.61
C GLU A 92 9.96 -10.72 2.03
N GLU A 93 9.48 -9.47 1.97
CA GLU A 93 10.27 -8.34 1.49
C GLU A 93 11.48 -8.08 2.41
N ILE A 94 11.29 -8.17 3.73
CA ILE A 94 12.38 -8.04 4.71
C ILE A 94 13.42 -9.15 4.52
N LEU A 95 12.98 -10.40 4.28
CA LEU A 95 13.88 -11.51 4.01
C LEU A 95 14.68 -11.28 2.72
N ILE A 96 14.05 -10.80 1.66
CA ILE A 96 14.72 -10.44 0.39
C ILE A 96 15.76 -9.33 0.64
N LYS A 97 15.38 -8.25 1.33
CA LYS A 97 16.28 -7.14 1.67
C LYS A 97 17.50 -7.62 2.47
N LYS A 98 17.30 -8.52 3.44
CA LYS A 98 18.39 -9.14 4.22
C LYS A 98 19.29 -10.01 3.36
N ALA A 99 18.74 -10.81 2.45
CA ALA A 99 19.52 -11.65 1.54
C ALA A 99 20.42 -10.81 0.63
N ILE A 100 19.87 -9.72 0.05
CA ILE A 100 20.64 -8.78 -0.78
C ILE A 100 21.78 -8.14 0.01
N GLN A 101 21.53 -7.75 1.27
CA GLN A 101 22.58 -7.18 2.12
C GLN A 101 23.70 -8.18 2.43
N ARG A 102 23.34 -9.44 2.72
CA ARG A 102 24.31 -10.51 2.94
C ARG A 102 25.15 -10.77 1.69
N GLU A 103 24.52 -10.87 0.52
CA GLU A 103 25.24 -11.06 -0.74
C GLU A 103 26.20 -9.89 -1.03
N LYS A 104 25.77 -8.65 -0.78
CA LYS A 104 26.62 -7.46 -0.91
C LYS A 104 27.81 -7.52 0.05
N ALA A 105 27.58 -7.92 1.29
CA ALA A 105 28.65 -8.09 2.29
C ALA A 105 29.65 -9.17 1.87
N ASP A 106 29.16 -10.34 1.42
CA ASP A 106 30.01 -11.45 0.96
C ASP A 106 30.83 -11.06 -0.27
N LYS A 107 30.23 -10.32 -1.21
CA LYS A 107 30.93 -9.83 -2.41
C LYS A 107 32.02 -8.83 -2.04
N LEU A 108 31.76 -7.94 -1.08
CA LEU A 108 32.74 -6.99 -0.58
C LEU A 108 33.88 -7.71 0.16
N GLU A 109 33.55 -8.69 1.00
CA GLU A 109 34.51 -9.50 1.74
C GLU A 109 35.45 -10.27 0.80
N LYS A 110 34.89 -10.93 -0.22
CA LYS A 110 35.69 -11.64 -1.25
C LYS A 110 36.65 -10.69 -1.97
N LYS A 111 36.22 -9.47 -2.29
CA LYS A 111 37.09 -8.46 -2.93
C LYS A 111 38.23 -8.04 -1.99
N ARG A 112 37.93 -7.80 -0.70
CA ARG A 112 38.95 -7.47 0.30
C ARG A 112 39.97 -8.59 0.45
N GLN A 113 39.51 -9.83 0.55
CA GLN A 113 40.38 -11.01 0.66
C GLN A 113 41.31 -11.16 -0.56
N GLN A 114 40.82 -10.89 -1.77
CA GLN A 114 41.67 -10.91 -2.97
C GLN A 114 42.74 -9.81 -2.96
N GLU A 115 42.41 -8.61 -2.48
CA GLU A 115 43.39 -7.53 -2.36
C GLU A 115 44.44 -7.86 -1.29
N ASP A 116 44.01 -8.37 -0.14
CA ASP A 116 44.89 -8.76 0.96
C ASP A 116 45.82 -9.91 0.52
N GLN A 117 45.32 -10.87 -0.27
CA GLN A 117 46.14 -11.92 -0.87
C GLN A 117 47.21 -11.34 -1.80
N LYS A 118 46.85 -10.45 -2.73
CA LYS A 118 47.82 -9.78 -3.61
C LYS A 118 48.85 -8.97 -2.82
N ARG A 119 48.41 -8.28 -1.78
CA ARG A 119 49.31 -7.51 -0.90
C ARG A 119 50.28 -8.43 -0.15
N ALA A 120 49.80 -9.56 0.37
CA ALA A 120 50.62 -10.56 1.03
C ALA A 120 51.61 -11.23 0.06
N GLU A 121 51.22 -11.51 -1.18
CA GLU A 121 52.10 -12.03 -2.22
C GLU A 121 53.21 -11.04 -2.59
N MET A 122 52.87 -9.76 -2.79
CA MET A 122 53.87 -8.72 -3.05
C MET A 122 54.85 -8.58 -1.88
N TYR A 123 54.36 -8.58 -0.64
CA TYR A 123 55.21 -8.52 0.55
C TYR A 123 56.13 -9.74 0.64
N ARG A 124 55.60 -10.94 0.39
CA ARG A 124 56.39 -12.18 0.33
C ARG A 124 57.47 -12.10 -0.74
N HIS A 125 57.14 -11.61 -1.93
CA HIS A 125 58.10 -11.46 -3.01
C HIS A 125 59.20 -10.45 -2.66
N ASP A 126 58.86 -9.25 -2.18
CA ASP A 126 59.83 -8.24 -1.74
C ASP A 126 60.73 -8.76 -0.61
N HIS A 127 60.16 -9.50 0.35
CA HIS A 127 60.92 -10.13 1.42
C HIS A 127 61.96 -11.13 0.89
N LEU A 128 61.56 -12.00 -0.06
CA LEU A 128 62.47 -12.94 -0.71
C LEU A 128 63.58 -12.22 -1.49
N MET A 129 63.24 -11.18 -2.26
CA MET A 129 64.23 -10.40 -3.00
C MET A 129 65.25 -9.73 -2.07
N LYS A 130 64.80 -9.17 -0.94
CA LYS A 130 65.69 -8.59 0.08
C LYS A 130 66.57 -9.64 0.74
N GLN A 131 66.03 -10.83 1.02
CA GLN A 131 66.80 -11.95 1.56
C GLN A 131 67.90 -12.39 0.58
N GLU A 132 67.57 -12.50 -0.71
CA GLU A 132 68.54 -12.84 -1.76
C GLU A 132 69.62 -11.77 -1.90
N GLN A 133 69.23 -10.49 -1.94
CA GLN A 133 70.18 -9.37 -1.99
C GLN A 133 71.12 -9.36 -0.78
N PHE A 134 70.62 -9.70 0.41
CA PHE A 134 71.45 -9.85 1.60
C PHE A 134 72.45 -11.01 1.47
N LEU A 135 72.00 -12.18 0.99
CA LEU A 135 72.87 -13.33 0.77
C LEU A 135 73.95 -13.03 -0.26
N GLN A 136 73.60 -12.44 -1.40
CA GLN A 136 74.57 -12.00 -2.43
C GLN A 136 75.62 -11.07 -1.83
N ARG A 137 75.22 -10.09 -0.99
CA ARG A 137 76.16 -9.18 -0.31
C ARG A 137 77.11 -9.93 0.63
N VAL A 138 76.60 -10.88 1.41
CA VAL A 138 77.42 -11.69 2.33
C VAL A 138 78.39 -12.58 1.57
N GLU A 139 77.96 -13.22 0.49
CA GLU A 139 78.80 -14.06 -0.37
C GLU A 139 79.90 -13.24 -1.06
N GLN A 140 79.56 -12.06 -1.57
CA GLN A 140 80.49 -11.15 -2.21
C GLN A 140 81.54 -10.59 -1.23
N THR A 141 81.21 -10.52 0.06
CA THR A 141 82.15 -10.15 1.14
C THR A 141 83.03 -11.33 1.58
N ARG A 142 82.65 -12.58 1.26
CA ARG A 142 83.41 -13.80 1.61
C ARG A 142 84.41 -14.24 0.55
N LEU A 143 84.36 -13.69 -0.66
CA LEU A 143 85.41 -13.86 -1.65
C LEU A 143 86.61 -12.98 -1.27
N PRO A 144 87.84 -13.51 -1.17
CA PRO A 144 88.99 -12.70 -0.80
C PRO A 144 89.30 -11.73 -1.94
N SER A 145 88.97 -10.46 -1.74
CA SER A 145 89.56 -9.36 -2.50
C SER A 145 91.06 -9.37 -2.22
N VAL A 146 91.84 -9.83 -3.19
CA VAL A 146 93.28 -9.60 -3.19
C VAL A 146 93.50 -8.10 -3.29
N GLU A 147 94.31 -7.60 -2.35
CA GLU A 147 94.91 -6.28 -2.23
C GLU A 147 94.16 -5.12 -1.52
N ALA A 148 94.68 -4.88 -0.31
CA ALA A 148 95.17 -3.60 0.20
C ALA A 148 94.17 -2.56 0.74
N GLY A 149 93.91 -2.69 2.05
CA GLY A 149 94.20 -1.66 3.04
C GLY A 149 93.36 -0.39 3.05
N ARG A 150 92.53 -0.22 4.09
CA ARG A 150 92.55 0.96 4.98
C ARG A 150 91.53 0.88 6.12
N SER A 151 92.09 1.02 7.34
CA SER A 151 91.56 1.73 8.51
C SER A 151 90.05 1.81 8.75
N VAL A 152 89.66 1.21 9.87
CA VAL A 152 88.52 1.53 10.72
C VAL A 152 88.45 3.04 11.03
N PRO A 153 87.24 3.62 11.12
CA PRO A 153 86.91 4.26 12.39
C PRO A 153 85.59 3.72 12.96
N ALA A 154 85.62 3.50 14.27
CA ALA A 154 84.45 3.22 15.08
C ALA A 154 83.49 4.41 14.97
N SER A 155 82.28 4.18 14.44
CA SER A 155 81.17 5.11 14.53
C SER A 155 80.02 4.42 15.24
N SER A 156 79.87 4.84 16.50
CA SER A 156 78.68 4.93 17.33
C SER A 156 77.43 4.20 16.84
N GLY A 157 76.96 3.29 17.68
CA GLY A 157 75.84 2.40 17.42
C GLY A 157 74.55 3.13 17.05
N ASN A 158 74.10 2.88 15.81
CA ASN A 158 72.69 2.96 15.49
C ASN A 158 72.04 1.65 15.95
N VAL A 159 71.46 1.69 17.16
CA VAL A 159 70.44 0.74 17.60
C VAL A 159 69.25 0.92 16.65
N MET A 160 69.20 0.11 15.60
CA MET A 160 67.96 -0.07 14.85
C MET A 160 66.97 -0.69 15.83
N SER A 161 66.01 0.13 16.27
CA SER A 161 64.87 -0.32 17.04
C SER A 161 64.19 -1.41 16.21
N VAL A 162 64.41 -2.66 16.60
CA VAL A 162 63.58 -3.79 16.21
C VAL A 162 62.24 -3.49 16.84
N GLY A 163 61.38 -2.76 16.10
CA GLY A 163 59.95 -2.71 16.35
C GLY A 163 59.50 -4.17 16.32
N THR A 164 59.37 -4.74 17.50
CA THR A 164 58.89 -6.10 17.66
C THR A 164 57.51 -6.14 17.03
N VAL A 165 57.29 -7.05 16.09
CA VAL A 165 55.98 -7.32 15.49
C VAL A 165 54.89 -7.48 16.57
N LYS A 166 55.29 -7.90 17.79
CA LYS A 166 54.46 -7.90 19.00
C LYS A 166 53.88 -6.54 19.40
N GLY A 167 54.63 -5.45 19.31
CA GLY A 167 54.17 -4.11 19.72
C GLY A 167 53.11 -3.52 18.78
N ASP A 168 53.17 -3.85 17.49
CA ASP A 168 52.16 -3.41 16.52
C ASP A 168 50.89 -4.27 16.59
N GLU A 169 51.02 -5.59 16.85
CA GLU A 169 49.88 -6.46 17.13
C GLU A 169 49.15 -6.07 18.43
N GLU A 170 49.91 -5.75 19.49
CA GLU A 170 49.35 -5.26 20.76
C GLU A 170 48.63 -3.92 20.58
N ARG A 171 49.20 -2.99 19.79
CA ARG A 171 48.54 -1.72 19.44
C ARG A 171 47.28 -1.94 18.62
N GLU A 172 47.28 -2.87 17.66
CA GLU A 172 46.08 -3.16 16.86
C GLU A 172 45.00 -3.83 17.72
N GLN A 173 45.37 -4.74 18.62
CA GLN A 173 44.45 -5.33 19.59
C GLN A 173 43.89 -4.28 20.55
N GLU A 174 44.71 -3.35 21.03
CA GLU A 174 44.27 -2.24 21.87
C GLU A 174 43.29 -1.33 21.13
N LEU A 175 43.56 -0.99 19.87
CA LEU A 175 42.65 -0.22 19.01
C LEU A 175 41.34 -0.95 18.77
N ARG A 176 41.37 -2.27 18.50
CA ARG A 176 40.16 -3.09 18.36
C ARG A 176 39.34 -3.14 19.66
N MET A 177 40.00 -3.26 20.81
CA MET A 177 39.34 -3.24 22.12
C MET A 177 38.76 -1.87 22.46
N LYS A 178 39.45 -0.78 22.12
CA LYS A 178 38.92 0.59 22.23
C LYS A 178 37.69 0.78 21.35
N HIS A 179 37.73 0.30 20.11
CA HIS A 179 36.60 0.38 19.19
C HIS A 179 35.40 -0.45 19.70
N ARG A 180 35.66 -1.65 20.22
CA ARG A 180 34.63 -2.48 20.88
C ARG A 180 34.03 -1.78 22.10
N ARG A 181 34.86 -1.14 22.94
CA ARG A 181 34.41 -0.40 24.13
C ARG A 181 33.58 0.83 23.75
N ALA A 182 33.98 1.57 22.72
CA ALA A 182 33.24 2.70 22.20
C ALA A 182 31.87 2.28 21.64
N ASN A 183 31.82 1.17 20.90
CA ASN A 183 30.56 0.61 20.38
C ASN A 183 29.64 0.13 21.51
N LEU A 184 30.16 -0.52 22.54
CA LEU A 184 29.37 -0.92 23.70
C LEU A 184 28.84 0.30 24.45
N ALA A 185 29.66 1.33 24.68
CA ALA A 185 29.21 2.57 25.32
C ALA A 185 28.17 3.33 24.49
N PHE A 186 28.26 3.26 23.16
CA PHE A 186 27.25 3.82 22.26
C PHE A 186 25.92 3.07 22.34
N LEU A 187 25.96 1.73 22.34
CA LEU A 187 24.76 0.89 22.53
C LEU A 187 24.11 1.10 23.89
N ASP A 188 24.91 1.24 24.95
CA ASP A 188 24.43 1.50 26.31
C ASP A 188 23.77 2.88 26.41
N ARG A 189 24.33 3.91 25.73
CA ARG A 189 23.69 5.23 25.60
C ARG A 189 22.38 5.20 24.81
N LEU A 190 22.29 4.38 23.77
CA LEU A 190 21.04 4.20 23.02
C LEU A 190 19.99 3.52 23.90
N GLN A 191 20.36 2.48 24.64
CA GLN A 191 19.44 1.78 25.55
C GLN A 191 19.01 2.67 26.73
N ALA A 192 19.93 3.43 27.33
CA ALA A 192 19.63 4.40 28.38
C ALA A 192 18.81 5.62 27.88
N GLY A 193 18.92 5.97 26.59
CA GLY A 193 18.06 6.96 25.94
C GLY A 193 16.63 6.44 25.75
N THR A 194 16.46 5.14 25.47
CA THR A 194 15.13 4.53 25.32
C THR A 194 14.39 4.32 26.66
N THR A 195 15.10 4.16 27.78
CA THR A 195 14.46 4.00 29.11
C THR A 195 14.13 5.31 29.82
N ASN A 196 14.63 6.46 29.33
CA ASN A 196 14.38 7.77 29.93
C ASN A 196 13.37 8.63 29.13
N THR A 197 12.70 8.07 28.12
CA THR A 197 11.68 8.78 27.32
C THR A 197 10.25 8.51 27.83
N GLU A 198 10.06 8.34 29.14
CA GLU A 198 8.74 8.43 29.77
C GLU A 198 8.68 9.44 30.94
N GLN A 199 9.77 10.10 31.31
CA GLN A 199 9.75 11.15 32.33
C GLN A 199 10.82 12.20 32.08
N ALA A 200 10.39 13.33 31.49
CA ALA A 200 10.95 14.69 31.60
C ALA A 200 10.88 15.45 30.27
N PHE A 201 9.66 15.83 29.86
CA PHE A 201 9.51 17.08 29.13
C PHE A 201 9.62 18.22 30.15
N GLY A 202 10.78 18.88 30.19
CA GLY A 202 10.97 20.03 31.05
C GLY A 202 12.29 20.76 30.80
N THR A 203 12.18 21.93 30.14
CA THR A 203 13.14 23.06 30.10
C THR A 203 14.45 22.78 29.32
N GLN A 204 15.00 23.63 28.45
CA GLN A 204 14.98 25.09 28.22
C GLN A 204 15.76 25.28 26.88
N TYR A 205 15.36 26.05 25.87
CA TYR A 205 15.48 27.51 25.67
C TYR A 205 14.65 27.84 24.41
N GLY A 206 13.58 28.65 24.48
CA GLY A 206 13.60 30.12 24.34
C GLY A 206 13.27 30.50 22.89
N GLY A 207 12.24 31.26 22.52
CA GLY A 207 11.14 31.94 23.21
C GLY A 207 10.41 32.76 22.13
N CYS A 208 9.09 32.93 22.24
CA CYS A 208 8.33 34.10 21.75
C CYS A 208 6.82 33.91 21.92
N GLN A 209 6.18 34.97 22.42
CA GLN A 209 4.75 35.31 22.37
C GLN A 209 3.82 34.59 23.36
N LEU A 210 3.42 35.29 24.44
CA LEU A 210 2.35 36.30 24.54
C LEU A 210 0.99 35.65 24.80
N LYS A 211 0.62 35.68 26.09
CA LYS A 211 -0.72 35.84 26.66
C LYS A 211 -1.89 35.18 25.93
N GLN A 212 -2.39 34.09 26.52
CA GLN A 212 -3.82 33.78 26.50
C GLN A 212 -4.51 34.48 27.67
N GLU A 213 -5.70 35.00 27.40
CA GLU A 213 -6.89 35.05 28.26
C GLU A 213 -8.09 35.40 27.33
N PRO A 214 -9.36 35.15 27.71
CA PRO A 214 -10.26 34.27 26.98
C PRO A 214 -11.60 34.96 26.64
N GLN A 215 -12.63 34.14 26.38
CA GLN A 215 -14.06 34.46 26.13
C GLN A 215 -14.42 34.72 24.67
N GLU A 216 -15.60 34.39 24.15
CA GLU A 216 -16.77 33.56 24.52
C GLU A 216 -17.60 33.43 23.23
N ASP A 217 -18.46 32.42 23.16
CA ASP A 217 -19.69 32.31 22.37
C ASP A 217 -19.68 32.49 20.84
N ALA A 218 -20.15 31.45 20.13
CA ALA A 218 -21.40 31.48 19.34
C ALA A 218 -21.48 30.35 18.28
N VAL A 219 -22.38 29.40 18.54
CA VAL A 219 -23.36 28.77 17.63
C VAL A 219 -22.99 28.33 16.19
N LEU A 220 -23.26 27.04 15.95
CA LEU A 220 -23.85 26.39 14.76
C LEU A 220 -22.95 26.14 13.53
N SER A 221 -22.60 24.87 13.29
CA SER A 221 -23.19 24.14 12.15
C SER A 221 -23.01 22.62 12.22
N LEU A 222 -24.14 21.97 11.96
CA LEU A 222 -24.47 20.57 12.08
C LEU A 222 -24.15 19.84 10.76
N GLU A 223 -22.87 19.58 10.43
CA GLU A 223 -22.51 18.84 9.20
C GLU A 223 -21.42 17.75 9.33
N HIS A 224 -20.94 17.45 10.54
CA HIS A 224 -19.75 16.59 10.73
C HIS A 224 -19.97 15.06 10.80
N ILE A 225 -21.01 14.48 10.17
CA ILE A 225 -21.25 13.01 10.21
C ILE A 225 -21.03 12.32 8.84
N ARG A 226 -20.40 12.96 7.85
CA ARG A 226 -20.23 12.36 6.50
C ARG A 226 -18.86 12.53 5.85
N THR A 227 -17.78 12.05 6.46
CA THR A 227 -16.47 11.99 5.74
C THR A 227 -15.58 10.77 6.04
N ASN A 228 -16.03 9.74 6.76
CA ASN A 228 -15.16 8.61 7.12
C ASN A 228 -14.99 7.52 6.04
N THR A 229 -15.01 7.86 4.73
CA THR A 229 -14.88 6.87 3.63
C THR A 229 -14.03 7.31 2.42
N LYS A 230 -13.31 8.45 2.46
CA LYS A 230 -12.54 8.92 1.27
C LYS A 230 -11.06 8.55 1.22
N GLU A 231 -10.41 8.23 2.35
CA GLU A 231 -8.94 8.12 2.38
C GLU A 231 -8.37 6.87 1.69
N GLU A 232 -9.15 5.80 1.48
CA GLU A 232 -8.66 4.58 0.78
C GLU A 232 -8.89 4.61 -0.74
N PHE A 233 -9.79 5.45 -1.26
CA PHE A 233 -10.01 5.59 -2.71
C PHE A 233 -9.08 6.61 -3.36
N ASP A 234 -8.57 7.59 -2.60
CA ASP A 234 -7.69 8.64 -3.13
C ASP A 234 -6.31 8.14 -3.56
N ALA A 235 -5.78 7.09 -2.92
CA ALA A 235 -4.46 6.54 -3.26
C ALA A 235 -4.43 5.89 -4.65
N ASP A 236 -5.50 5.20 -5.03
CA ASP A 236 -5.62 4.57 -6.36
C ASP A 236 -5.89 5.63 -7.44
N LEU A 237 -6.67 6.67 -7.13
CA LEU A 237 -6.92 7.81 -8.02
C LEU A 237 -5.65 8.61 -8.31
N ASP A 238 -4.86 8.94 -7.28
CA ASP A 238 -3.63 9.73 -7.46
C ASP A 238 -2.57 8.95 -8.26
N TRP A 239 -2.51 7.62 -8.12
CA TRP A 239 -1.65 6.78 -8.97
C TRP A 239 -2.05 6.82 -10.46
N VAL A 240 -3.36 6.77 -10.76
CA VAL A 240 -3.88 6.86 -12.13
C VAL A 240 -3.55 8.22 -12.75
N VAL A 241 -3.74 9.30 -11.99
CA VAL A 241 -3.42 10.68 -12.40
C VAL A 241 -1.93 10.83 -12.67
N MET A 242 -1.08 10.37 -11.76
CA MET A 242 0.38 10.42 -11.93
C MET A 242 0.85 9.64 -13.15
N ARG A 243 0.24 8.48 -13.42
CA ARG A 243 0.56 7.66 -14.59
C ARG A 243 0.13 8.33 -15.90
N LEU A 244 -1.04 8.97 -15.94
CA LEU A 244 -1.50 9.72 -17.12
C LEU A 244 -0.65 10.95 -17.39
N LEU A 245 -0.26 11.71 -16.37
CA LEU A 245 0.63 12.87 -16.53
C LEU A 245 2.02 12.50 -17.06
N SER A 246 2.50 11.27 -16.79
CA SER A 246 3.73 10.76 -17.40
C SER A 246 3.61 10.52 -18.91
N HIS A 247 2.42 10.22 -19.41
CA HIS A 247 2.16 10.03 -20.84
C HIS A 247 1.78 11.35 -21.52
N PHE A 248 1.14 12.27 -20.78
CA PHE A 248 0.64 13.53 -21.27
C PHE A 248 1.13 14.72 -20.43
N PRO A 249 2.42 15.08 -20.50
CA PRO A 249 3.02 16.13 -19.66
C PRO A 249 2.51 17.55 -19.95
N HIS A 250 1.72 17.73 -21.01
CA HIS A 250 1.17 19.01 -21.43
C HIS A 250 -0.20 19.32 -20.81
N TYR A 251 -0.83 18.37 -20.14
CA TYR A 251 -2.11 18.58 -19.47
C TYR A 251 -1.92 19.01 -18.02
N GLU A 252 -2.83 19.86 -17.56
CA GLU A 252 -2.86 20.32 -16.18
C GLU A 252 -3.36 19.20 -15.25
N LYS A 253 -2.73 19.05 -14.08
CA LYS A 253 -3.07 18.00 -13.10
C LYS A 253 -4.56 18.01 -12.76
N ALA A 254 -5.13 19.19 -12.50
CA ALA A 254 -6.53 19.35 -12.15
C ALA A 254 -7.48 18.86 -13.27
N PHE A 255 -7.11 19.07 -14.53
CA PHE A 255 -7.90 18.59 -15.68
C PHE A 255 -7.85 17.06 -15.81
N VAL A 256 -6.69 16.46 -15.59
CA VAL A 256 -6.53 14.99 -15.60
C VAL A 256 -7.27 14.36 -14.42
N GLU A 257 -7.23 14.97 -13.24
CA GLU A 257 -8.01 14.54 -12.06
C GLU A 257 -9.51 14.52 -12.33
N ASP A 258 -10.02 15.53 -13.05
CA ASP A 258 -11.45 15.62 -13.38
C ASP A 258 -11.87 14.52 -14.37
N ILE A 259 -11.03 14.22 -15.37
CA ILE A 259 -11.27 13.12 -16.32
C ILE A 259 -11.22 11.76 -15.61
N VAL A 260 -10.23 11.56 -14.75
CA VAL A 260 -10.09 10.32 -13.98
C VAL A 260 -11.28 10.14 -13.03
N SER A 261 -11.77 11.23 -12.42
CA SER A 261 -12.97 11.22 -11.59
C SER A 261 -14.23 10.87 -12.40
N GLN A 262 -14.38 11.42 -13.62
CA GLN A 262 -15.47 11.07 -14.53
C GLN A 262 -15.41 9.60 -15.01
N CYS A 263 -14.21 9.03 -15.09
CA CYS A 263 -13.97 7.64 -15.47
C CYS A 263 -14.01 6.67 -14.27
N ASN A 264 -14.48 7.10 -13.09
CA ASN A 264 -14.49 6.31 -11.85
C ASN A 264 -13.11 5.71 -11.47
N GLY A 265 -12.02 6.39 -11.81
CA GLY A 265 -10.66 5.90 -11.58
C GLY A 265 -10.13 4.87 -12.59
N ASP A 266 -10.82 4.63 -13.72
CA ASP A 266 -10.32 3.73 -14.76
C ASP A 266 -9.27 4.40 -15.65
N PHE A 267 -8.02 3.93 -15.53
CA PHE A 267 -6.88 4.41 -16.33
C PHE A 267 -7.09 4.25 -17.84
N GLN A 268 -7.65 3.13 -18.31
CA GLN A 268 -7.76 2.86 -19.75
C GLN A 268 -8.81 3.76 -20.40
N GLN A 269 -9.91 4.01 -19.71
CA GLN A 269 -10.95 4.94 -20.18
C GLN A 269 -10.43 6.37 -20.22
N ALA A 270 -9.77 6.82 -19.14
CA ALA A 270 -9.18 8.15 -19.08
C ALA A 270 -8.07 8.33 -20.13
N TYR A 271 -7.24 7.30 -20.38
CA TYR A 271 -6.21 7.31 -21.41
C TYR A 271 -6.79 7.47 -22.82
N ASN A 272 -7.88 6.78 -23.14
CA ASN A 272 -8.55 6.89 -24.43
C ASN A 272 -9.20 8.27 -24.66
N LEU A 273 -9.57 8.99 -23.60
CA LEU A 273 -10.10 10.35 -23.69
C LEU A 273 -9.00 11.41 -23.86
N LEU A 274 -7.76 11.08 -23.47
CA LEU A 274 -6.60 11.96 -23.54
C LEU A 274 -5.69 11.68 -24.74
N SER A 275 -5.82 10.51 -25.38
CA SER A 275 -5.10 10.10 -26.60
C SER A 275 -5.65 10.77 -27.87
#